data_AF-A0A4Q3JSV1-F1
#
_entry.id   AF-A0A4Q3JSV1-F1
#
_cell.length_a   1.000
_cell.length_b   1.000
_cell.length_c   1.000
_cell.angle_alpha   90.00
_cell.angle_beta   90.00
_cell.angle_gamma   90.00
#
_symmetry.space_group_name_H-M   'P 1'
#
loop_
_entity.id
_entity.type
_entity.pdbx_description
1 polymer ?
#
loop_
_entity_poly.entity_id
_entity_poly.type
_entity_poly.pdbx_seq_one_letter_code
_entity_poly.pdbx_strand_id
1 'polypeptide(L)'
;AFTGATALLRDDGAGACKRYIFNVRASYAQEAEATMQYFLSRGVNESTRLISFDQDDTFGDAGYQGLVAAYTRNIGALPAGVTLPRFRYTKGDAASVEQAAAGVTALLEARLAQPGVQKVGILMTDTYAPATSFIRAIRTWQYADPDRAARLQLTLSNVSFVGPNSLATKLKEAGTIPGSSGVPFSQDVVVSQVVPNYQNDPSDIVSGYRQALSATGATPTFTSLEGYIAARVFVAGLLAHRGEYSPEALVATFERLPALGQGLGASSGFSTSDHNYSRTVWGTALTPDGGFSNLYYWSEGTPIRFFE
;
A
#
# COMPACT_ATOMS: atom_id res chain seq x y z
N ALA A 1 -13.66 5.71 8.61
CA ALA A 1 -13.42 4.34 8.15
C ALA A 1 -11.93 4.14 7.92
N PHE A 2 -11.38 2.94 8.17
CA PHE A 2 -9.97 2.62 7.90
C PHE A 2 -9.81 2.26 6.43
N THR A 3 -9.63 3.24 5.54
CA THR A 3 -9.49 2.99 4.08
C THR A 3 -8.91 4.19 3.33
N GLY A 4 -8.14 3.89 2.27
CA GLY A 4 -7.59 4.86 1.32
C GLY A 4 -8.51 5.17 0.13
N ALA A 5 -9.77 4.73 0.13
CA ALA A 5 -10.66 4.84 -1.04
C ALA A 5 -10.92 6.30 -1.46
N THR A 6 -11.02 6.54 -2.77
CA THR A 6 -11.39 7.86 -3.31
C THR A 6 -12.90 8.07 -3.23
N ALA A 7 -13.67 7.08 -3.69
CA ALA A 7 -15.13 7.17 -3.74
C ALA A 7 -15.74 7.45 -2.36
N LEU A 8 -16.65 8.41 -2.30
CA LEU A 8 -17.32 8.95 -1.09
C LEU A 8 -16.41 9.71 -0.13
N LEU A 9 -15.13 9.35 -0.01
CA LEU A 9 -14.26 9.90 1.02
C LEU A 9 -13.44 11.11 0.56
N ARG A 10 -13.14 11.18 -0.73
CA ARG A 10 -12.21 12.18 -1.31
C ARG A 10 -12.74 12.80 -2.59
N ASP A 11 -13.81 12.25 -3.18
CA ASP A 11 -14.52 12.82 -4.32
C ASP A 11 -15.76 13.62 -3.88
N ASP A 12 -16.61 13.97 -4.85
CA ASP A 12 -17.86 14.69 -4.60
C ASP A 12 -19.06 13.76 -4.32
N GLY A 13 -18.84 12.44 -4.24
CA GLY A 13 -19.90 11.44 -4.07
C GLY A 13 -20.65 11.56 -2.73
N ALA A 14 -20.03 12.13 -1.70
CA ALA A 14 -20.68 12.41 -0.41
C ALA A 14 -21.55 13.69 -0.43
N GLY A 15 -21.56 14.46 -1.51
CA GLY A 15 -22.33 15.70 -1.62
C GLY A 15 -22.06 16.65 -0.45
N ALA A 16 -23.13 17.14 0.18
CA ALA A 16 -23.03 18.05 1.34
C ALA A 16 -22.28 17.44 2.54
N CYS A 17 -22.25 16.11 2.67
CA CYS A 17 -21.56 15.43 3.77
C CYS A 17 -20.04 15.44 3.62
N LYS A 18 -19.51 15.74 2.42
CA LYS A 18 -18.06 15.80 2.15
C LYS A 18 -17.32 16.69 3.16
N ARG A 19 -17.94 17.80 3.57
CA ARG A 19 -17.37 18.75 4.53
C ARG A 19 -17.04 18.17 5.91
N TYR A 20 -17.55 16.99 6.23
CA TYR A 20 -17.29 16.32 7.52
C TYR A 20 -16.27 15.18 7.39
N ILE A 21 -15.71 14.94 6.21
CA ILE A 21 -14.83 13.81 5.95
C ILE A 21 -13.38 14.27 5.95
N PHE A 22 -12.73 14.11 7.09
CA PHE A 22 -11.30 14.39 7.27
C PHE A 22 -10.48 13.09 7.20
N ASN A 23 -9.68 12.96 6.16
CA ASN A 23 -8.84 11.80 5.90
C ASN A 23 -7.42 12.06 6.40
N VAL A 24 -6.88 11.18 7.24
CA VAL A 24 -5.52 11.36 7.77
C VAL A 24 -4.46 10.71 6.86
N ARG A 25 -4.73 9.48 6.42
CA ARG A 25 -3.84 8.70 5.55
C ARG A 25 -3.85 9.16 4.09
N ALA A 26 -2.77 8.83 3.38
CA ALA A 26 -2.72 8.85 1.93
C ALA A 26 -3.79 7.90 1.31
N SER A 27 -4.23 8.22 0.10
CA SER A 27 -5.21 7.44 -0.65
C SER A 27 -4.58 6.21 -1.33
N TYR A 28 -5.40 5.24 -1.74
CA TYR A 28 -4.93 4.10 -2.56
C TYR A 28 -4.35 4.57 -3.90
N ALA A 29 -4.83 5.69 -4.45
CA ALA A 29 -4.26 6.27 -5.67
C ALA A 29 -2.85 6.82 -5.45
N GLN A 30 -2.57 7.36 -4.27
CA GLN A 30 -1.24 7.81 -3.87
C GLN A 30 -0.31 6.63 -3.55
N GLU A 31 -0.82 5.59 -2.89
CA GLU A 31 -0.10 4.33 -2.70
C GLU A 31 0.27 3.70 -4.05
N ALA A 32 -0.66 3.63 -5.00
CA ALA A 32 -0.42 3.12 -6.35
C ALA A 32 0.58 3.97 -7.14
N GLU A 33 0.58 5.30 -6.97
CA GLU A 33 1.58 6.20 -7.55
C GLU A 33 2.99 5.89 -7.02
N ALA A 34 3.15 5.77 -5.71
CA ALA A 34 4.43 5.41 -5.10
C ALA A 34 4.90 4.02 -5.55
N THR A 35 3.99 3.03 -5.60
CA THR A 35 4.27 1.69 -6.13
C THR A 35 4.68 1.73 -7.60
N MET A 36 4.02 2.54 -8.43
CA MET A 36 4.38 2.69 -9.84
C MET A 36 5.79 3.26 -9.99
N GLN A 37 6.13 4.31 -9.25
CA GLN A 37 7.50 4.87 -9.27
C GLN A 37 8.54 3.86 -8.77
N TYR A 38 8.19 3.05 -7.76
CA TYR A 38 9.03 1.94 -7.33
C TYR A 38 9.20 0.89 -8.44
N PHE A 39 8.13 0.48 -9.11
CA PHE A 39 8.20 -0.45 -10.25
C PHE A 39 9.09 0.09 -11.38
N LEU A 40 9.03 1.39 -11.67
CA LEU A 40 9.93 2.02 -12.63
C LEU A 40 11.41 1.93 -12.22
N SER A 41 11.72 2.16 -10.94
CA SER A 41 13.11 2.01 -10.46
C SER A 41 13.62 0.57 -10.54
N ARG A 42 12.70 -0.41 -10.54
CA ARG A 42 13.01 -1.83 -10.77
C ARG A 42 13.08 -2.21 -12.25
N GLY A 43 12.82 -1.27 -13.17
CA GLY A 43 12.82 -1.50 -14.61
C GLY A 43 11.54 -2.14 -15.14
N VAL A 44 10.42 -1.97 -14.44
CA VAL A 44 9.09 -2.38 -14.88
C VAL A 44 8.37 -1.16 -15.47
N ASN A 45 8.57 -0.94 -16.78
CA ASN A 45 8.14 0.28 -17.49
C ASN A 45 7.14 0.01 -18.63
N GLU A 46 6.76 -1.24 -18.88
CA GLU A 46 5.79 -1.62 -19.89
C GLU A 46 4.45 -1.98 -19.25
N SER A 47 3.34 -1.51 -19.84
CA SER A 47 1.97 -1.79 -19.37
C SER A 47 1.70 -3.28 -19.17
N THR A 48 2.27 -4.10 -20.03
CA THR A 48 2.06 -5.55 -20.04
C THR A 48 2.91 -6.31 -19.01
N ARG A 49 3.81 -5.62 -18.30
CA ARG A 49 4.61 -6.13 -17.18
C ARG A 49 4.09 -5.64 -15.82
N LEU A 50 2.98 -4.89 -15.82
CA LEU A 50 2.32 -4.34 -14.65
C LEU A 50 1.01 -5.09 -14.44
N ILE A 51 0.95 -5.90 -13.40
CA ILE A 51 -0.21 -6.75 -13.11
C ILE A 51 -0.93 -6.18 -11.89
N SER A 52 -2.25 -6.12 -11.95
CA SER A 52 -3.10 -5.93 -10.77
C SER A 52 -3.64 -7.28 -10.32
N PHE A 53 -3.38 -7.63 -9.06
CA PHE A 53 -4.09 -8.66 -8.34
C PHE A 53 -4.96 -7.98 -7.28
N ASP A 54 -6.28 -8.06 -7.40
CA ASP A 54 -7.16 -7.23 -6.58
C ASP A 54 -8.47 -7.92 -6.17
N GLN A 55 -9.07 -7.45 -5.07
CA GLN A 55 -10.37 -7.93 -4.63
C GLN A 55 -11.47 -7.53 -5.61
N ASP A 56 -12.44 -8.42 -5.85
CA ASP A 56 -13.56 -8.20 -6.77
C ASP A 56 -14.65 -7.31 -6.17
N ASP A 57 -14.26 -6.10 -5.77
CA ASP A 57 -15.14 -5.05 -5.26
C ASP A 57 -14.53 -3.65 -5.42
N THR A 58 -15.18 -2.65 -4.83
CA THR A 58 -14.76 -1.25 -4.86
C THR A 58 -13.37 -0.98 -4.25
N PHE A 59 -12.88 -1.85 -3.36
CA PHE A 59 -11.53 -1.71 -2.81
C PHE A 59 -10.51 -2.08 -3.88
N GLY A 60 -10.68 -3.23 -4.55
CA GLY A 60 -9.80 -3.62 -5.66
C GLY A 60 -9.88 -2.67 -6.85
N ASP A 61 -11.07 -2.15 -7.15
CA ASP A 61 -11.23 -1.13 -8.21
C ASP A 61 -10.44 0.14 -7.91
N ALA A 62 -10.42 0.61 -6.65
CA ALA A 62 -9.66 1.80 -6.27
C ALA A 62 -8.15 1.62 -6.51
N GLY A 63 -7.59 0.45 -6.19
CA GLY A 63 -6.19 0.12 -6.45
C GLY A 63 -5.88 0.02 -7.94
N TYR A 64 -6.71 -0.69 -8.70
CA TYR A 64 -6.54 -0.86 -10.15
C TYR A 64 -6.58 0.49 -10.89
N GLN A 65 -7.60 1.31 -10.62
CA GLN A 65 -7.71 2.63 -11.25
C GLN A 65 -6.56 3.55 -10.81
N GLY A 66 -6.11 3.44 -9.57
CA GLY A 66 -4.89 4.11 -9.09
C GLY A 66 -3.66 3.74 -9.91
N LEU A 67 -3.45 2.45 -10.19
CA LEU A 67 -2.33 1.97 -10.99
C LEU A 67 -2.41 2.45 -12.44
N VAL A 68 -3.60 2.40 -13.06
CA VAL A 68 -3.81 2.90 -14.43
C VAL A 68 -3.51 4.40 -14.52
N ALA A 69 -3.99 5.18 -13.56
CA ALA A 69 -3.72 6.62 -13.49
C ALA A 69 -2.23 6.90 -13.27
N ALA A 70 -1.57 6.16 -12.37
CA ALA A 70 -0.15 6.28 -12.11
C ALA A 70 0.70 5.92 -13.34
N TYR A 71 0.36 4.83 -14.05
CA TYR A 71 1.00 4.48 -15.31
C TYR A 71 0.86 5.61 -16.34
N THR A 72 -0.35 6.17 -16.47
CA THR A 72 -0.63 7.25 -17.41
C THR A 72 0.20 8.50 -17.11
N ARG A 73 0.37 8.85 -15.83
CA ARG A 73 1.17 10.00 -15.39
C ARG A 73 2.67 9.81 -15.61
N ASN A 74 3.19 8.60 -15.38
CA ASN A 74 4.63 8.36 -15.37
C ASN A 74 5.19 7.85 -16.70
N ILE A 75 4.39 7.16 -17.51
CA ILE A 75 4.81 6.55 -18.78
C ILE A 75 4.03 7.14 -19.96
N GLY A 76 2.72 7.28 -19.82
CA GLY A 76 1.84 7.82 -20.86
C GLY A 76 0.55 7.01 -21.02
N ALA A 77 -0.36 7.54 -21.83
CA ALA A 77 -1.66 6.91 -22.06
C ALA A 77 -1.52 5.52 -22.68
N LEU A 78 -2.34 4.58 -22.20
CA LEU A 78 -2.49 3.28 -22.84
C LEU A 78 -3.14 3.45 -24.22
N PRO A 79 -2.75 2.65 -25.23
CA PRO A 79 -3.47 2.62 -26.50
C PRO A 79 -4.95 2.30 -26.31
N ALA A 80 -5.80 2.77 -27.23
CA ALA A 80 -7.24 2.51 -27.18
C ALA A 80 -7.53 1.00 -27.10
N GLY A 81 -8.36 0.59 -26.14
CA GLY A 81 -8.73 -0.80 -25.90
C GLY A 81 -7.67 -1.64 -25.16
N VAL A 82 -6.52 -1.07 -24.81
CA VAL A 82 -5.49 -1.75 -24.02
C VAL A 82 -5.68 -1.42 -22.54
N THR A 83 -5.70 -2.46 -21.71
CA THR A 83 -5.77 -2.35 -20.25
C THR A 83 -4.53 -2.96 -19.62
N LEU A 84 -4.20 -2.52 -18.39
CA LEU A 84 -3.22 -3.26 -17.59
C LEU A 84 -3.79 -4.64 -17.25
N PRO A 85 -2.98 -5.73 -17.33
CA PRO A 85 -3.39 -7.05 -16.88
C PRO A 85 -4.00 -7.02 -15.48
N ARG A 86 -5.17 -7.62 -15.33
CA ARG A 86 -5.95 -7.59 -14.09
C ARG A 86 -6.49 -8.98 -13.77
N PHE A 87 -6.25 -9.46 -12.56
CA PHE A 87 -6.73 -10.74 -12.05
C PHE A 87 -7.40 -10.51 -10.71
N ARG A 88 -8.66 -10.92 -10.60
CA ARG A 88 -9.49 -10.59 -9.44
C ARG A 88 -9.80 -11.84 -8.61
N TYR A 89 -9.98 -11.65 -7.31
CA TYR A 89 -10.47 -12.69 -6.40
C TYR A 89 -11.70 -12.21 -5.64
N THR A 90 -12.62 -13.13 -5.34
CA THR A 90 -13.83 -12.85 -4.57
C THR A 90 -13.53 -12.94 -3.08
N LYS A 91 -13.96 -11.94 -2.31
CA LYS A 91 -13.78 -11.91 -0.86
C LYS A 91 -14.38 -13.15 -0.19
N GLY A 92 -13.56 -13.88 0.56
CA GLY A 92 -13.98 -15.10 1.26
C GLY A 92 -14.00 -16.36 0.41
N ASP A 93 -13.57 -16.29 -0.86
CA ASP A 93 -13.49 -17.44 -1.76
C ASP A 93 -12.02 -17.76 -2.08
N ALA A 94 -11.49 -18.81 -1.46
CA ALA A 94 -10.11 -19.25 -1.68
C ALA A 94 -9.88 -19.79 -3.11
N ALA A 95 -10.88 -20.41 -3.73
CA ALA A 95 -10.75 -20.96 -5.08
C ALA A 95 -10.56 -19.84 -6.12
N SER A 96 -11.21 -18.70 -5.92
CA SER A 96 -11.00 -17.52 -6.77
C SER A 96 -9.56 -16.97 -6.72
N VAL A 97 -8.88 -17.10 -5.58
CA VAL A 97 -7.45 -16.72 -5.45
C VAL A 97 -6.56 -17.67 -6.24
N GLU A 98 -6.84 -18.97 -6.20
CA GLU A 98 -6.12 -19.97 -6.99
C GLU A 98 -6.31 -19.76 -8.49
N GLN A 99 -7.53 -19.44 -8.94
CA GLN A 99 -7.84 -19.09 -10.33
C GLN A 99 -7.09 -17.84 -10.79
N ALA A 100 -7.07 -16.79 -9.96
CA ALA A 100 -6.31 -15.58 -10.24
C ALA A 100 -4.80 -15.86 -10.34
N ALA A 101 -4.25 -16.67 -9.43
CA ALA A 101 -2.85 -17.09 -9.48
C ALA A 101 -2.54 -17.89 -10.76
N ALA A 102 -3.42 -18.81 -11.16
CA ALA A 102 -3.26 -19.58 -12.41
C ALA A 102 -3.30 -18.68 -13.66
N GLY A 103 -4.15 -17.66 -13.68
CA GLY A 103 -4.19 -16.67 -14.75
C GLY A 103 -2.88 -15.86 -14.84
N VAL A 104 -2.35 -15.45 -13.68
CA VAL A 104 -1.07 -14.73 -13.61
C VAL A 104 0.08 -15.63 -14.08
N THR A 105 0.17 -16.88 -13.63
CA THR A 105 1.26 -17.78 -14.05
C THR A 105 1.19 -18.10 -15.54
N ALA A 106 0.00 -18.25 -16.13
CA ALA A 106 -0.14 -18.40 -17.57
C ALA A 106 0.37 -17.18 -18.36
N LEU A 107 0.08 -15.96 -17.89
CA LEU A 107 0.61 -14.73 -18.49
C LEU A 107 2.15 -14.66 -18.37
N LEU A 108 2.69 -15.06 -17.22
CA LEU A 108 4.13 -15.08 -16.97
C LEU A 108 4.86 -16.14 -17.80
N GLU A 109 4.25 -17.31 -18.02
CA GLU A 109 4.79 -18.36 -18.89
C GLU A 109 4.92 -17.86 -20.34
N ALA A 110 3.89 -17.17 -20.86
CA ALA A 110 3.93 -16.55 -22.18
C ALA A 110 5.05 -15.48 -22.29
N ARG A 111 5.40 -14.81 -21.18
CA ARG A 111 6.52 -13.85 -21.13
C ARG A 111 7.87 -14.54 -21.17
N LEU A 112 8.01 -15.66 -20.47
CA LEU A 112 9.26 -16.42 -20.39
C LEU A 112 9.63 -17.07 -21.73
N ALA A 113 8.68 -17.21 -22.66
CA ALA A 113 8.98 -17.55 -24.06
C ALA A 113 9.86 -16.49 -24.76
N GLN A 114 9.89 -15.25 -24.29
CA GLN A 114 10.77 -14.20 -24.80
C GLN A 114 12.16 -14.29 -24.17
N PRO A 115 13.26 -14.10 -24.93
CA PRO A 115 14.61 -14.22 -24.41
C PRO A 115 14.92 -13.18 -23.32
N GLY A 116 15.89 -13.50 -22.46
CA GLY A 116 16.37 -12.61 -21.40
C GLY A 116 15.57 -12.67 -20.10
N VAL A 117 15.92 -11.77 -19.18
CA VAL A 117 15.29 -11.64 -17.86
C VAL A 117 13.98 -10.85 -17.98
N GLN A 118 12.90 -11.45 -17.49
CA GLN A 118 11.56 -10.88 -17.45
C GLN A 118 11.33 -10.23 -16.09
N LYS A 119 11.24 -8.91 -16.07
CA LYS A 119 10.89 -8.13 -14.87
C LYS A 119 9.41 -7.82 -14.86
N VAL A 120 8.71 -8.13 -13.77
CA VAL A 120 7.26 -7.92 -13.63
C VAL A 120 6.95 -7.33 -12.26
N GLY A 121 6.10 -6.31 -12.24
CA GLY A 121 5.55 -5.70 -11.03
C GLY A 121 4.10 -6.14 -10.85
N ILE A 122 3.75 -6.58 -9.64
CA ILE A 122 2.37 -6.94 -9.29
C ILE A 122 1.91 -6.02 -8.15
N LEU A 123 0.98 -5.12 -8.45
CA LEU A 123 0.26 -4.37 -7.41
C LEU A 123 -0.83 -5.27 -6.84
N MET A 124 -0.84 -5.41 -5.52
CA MET A 124 -1.75 -6.26 -4.79
C MET A 124 -2.69 -5.39 -3.94
N THR A 125 -3.98 -5.41 -4.26
CA THR A 125 -5.04 -4.67 -3.56
C THR A 125 -5.99 -5.65 -2.90
N ASP A 126 -5.53 -6.22 -1.79
CA ASP A 126 -6.10 -7.39 -1.17
C ASP A 126 -6.00 -7.35 0.37
N THR A 127 -6.23 -8.49 1.02
CA THR A 127 -6.03 -8.68 2.46
C THR A 127 -5.00 -9.79 2.72
N TYR A 128 -4.43 -9.82 3.93
CA TYR A 128 -3.29 -10.70 4.25
C TYR A 128 -3.51 -12.18 3.89
N ALA A 129 -4.72 -12.72 4.01
CA ALA A 129 -4.99 -14.13 3.69
C ALA A 129 -4.92 -14.43 2.18
N PRO A 130 -5.72 -13.78 1.30
CA PRO A 130 -5.58 -13.94 -0.14
C PRO A 130 -4.18 -13.55 -0.66
N ALA A 131 -3.57 -12.49 -0.12
CA ALA A 131 -2.19 -12.11 -0.44
C ALA A 131 -1.21 -13.25 -0.18
N THR A 132 -1.28 -13.86 1.02
CA THR A 132 -0.43 -14.99 1.39
C THR A 132 -0.61 -16.16 0.43
N SER A 133 -1.85 -16.54 0.13
CA SER A 133 -2.15 -17.66 -0.77
C SER A 133 -1.65 -17.39 -2.19
N PHE A 134 -1.90 -16.19 -2.72
CA PHE A 134 -1.44 -15.77 -4.04
C PHE A 134 0.09 -15.76 -4.14
N ILE A 135 0.79 -15.12 -3.19
CA ILE A 135 2.26 -15.09 -3.13
C ILE A 135 2.83 -16.50 -3.09
N ARG A 136 2.27 -17.39 -2.25
CA ARG A 136 2.71 -18.78 -2.17
C ARG A 136 2.54 -19.52 -3.48
N ALA A 137 1.40 -19.35 -4.15
CA ALA A 137 1.12 -20.00 -5.42
C ALA A 137 2.09 -19.56 -6.52
N ILE A 138 2.24 -18.25 -6.74
CA ILE A 138 3.11 -17.73 -7.81
C ILE A 138 4.59 -18.03 -7.55
N ARG A 139 5.05 -17.96 -6.30
CA ARG A 139 6.44 -18.25 -5.93
C ARG A 139 6.75 -19.75 -6.04
N THR A 140 5.83 -20.61 -5.59
CA THR A 140 6.00 -22.06 -5.75
C THR A 140 6.05 -22.45 -7.22
N TRP A 141 5.19 -21.87 -8.06
CA TRP A 141 5.25 -22.04 -9.50
C TRP A 141 6.59 -21.54 -10.08
N GLN A 142 7.02 -20.33 -9.71
CA GLN A 142 8.26 -19.74 -10.20
C GLN A 142 9.47 -20.65 -9.91
N TYR A 143 9.58 -21.17 -8.69
CA TYR A 143 10.74 -21.96 -8.25
C TYR A 143 10.61 -23.47 -8.48
N ALA A 144 9.47 -23.94 -9.00
CA ALA A 144 9.34 -25.32 -9.49
C ALA A 144 10.21 -25.59 -10.73
N ASP A 145 10.71 -24.54 -11.39
CA ASP A 145 11.65 -24.66 -12.51
C ASP A 145 12.82 -23.67 -12.31
N PRO A 146 14.07 -24.15 -12.24
CA PRO A 146 15.25 -23.29 -12.10
C PRO A 146 15.42 -22.24 -13.21
N ASP A 147 15.01 -22.52 -14.46
CA ASP A 147 15.08 -21.53 -15.55
C ASP A 147 14.11 -20.38 -15.31
N ARG A 148 12.87 -20.71 -14.89
CA ARG A 148 11.87 -19.69 -14.51
C ARG A 148 12.36 -18.86 -13.33
N ALA A 149 12.93 -19.50 -12.31
CA ALA A 149 13.49 -18.80 -11.15
C ALA A 149 14.64 -17.87 -11.54
N ALA A 150 15.52 -18.28 -12.46
CA ALA A 150 16.66 -17.49 -12.90
C ALA A 150 16.26 -16.32 -13.83
N ARG A 151 15.20 -16.48 -14.62
CA ARG A 151 14.81 -15.51 -15.65
C ARG A 151 13.65 -14.63 -15.25
N LEU A 152 12.87 -14.97 -14.24
CA LEU A 152 11.73 -14.17 -13.78
C LEU A 152 12.08 -13.37 -12.53
N GLN A 153 11.94 -12.05 -12.59
CA GLN A 153 12.08 -11.15 -11.45
C GLN A 153 10.72 -10.54 -11.12
N LEU A 154 10.08 -11.04 -10.05
CA LEU A 154 8.80 -10.53 -9.56
C LEU A 154 9.02 -9.55 -8.42
N THR A 155 8.48 -8.34 -8.57
CA THR A 155 8.34 -7.35 -7.49
C THR A 155 6.88 -7.31 -7.07
N LEU A 156 6.58 -7.72 -5.84
CA LEU A 156 5.22 -7.81 -5.31
C LEU A 156 4.99 -6.64 -4.35
N SER A 157 4.00 -5.79 -4.60
CA SER A 157 3.72 -4.62 -3.76
C SER A 157 2.27 -4.62 -3.32
N ASN A 158 2.04 -4.73 -2.02
CA ASN A 158 0.70 -4.65 -1.44
C ASN A 158 0.40 -3.22 -1.00
N VAL A 159 -0.87 -2.81 -1.06
CA VAL A 159 -1.33 -1.60 -0.38
C VAL A 159 -1.39 -1.82 1.13
N SER A 160 -1.30 -0.73 1.91
CA SER A 160 -1.29 -0.73 3.38
C SER A 160 -2.46 -1.47 4.02
N PHE A 161 -3.61 -1.51 3.34
CA PHE A 161 -4.81 -2.18 3.84
C PHE A 161 -4.67 -3.70 3.97
N VAL A 162 -3.64 -4.30 3.35
CA VAL A 162 -3.38 -5.75 3.44
C VAL A 162 -3.27 -6.26 4.87
N GLY A 163 -2.87 -5.39 5.82
CA GLY A 163 -2.50 -5.78 7.18
C GLY A 163 -1.05 -6.27 7.18
N PRO A 164 -0.06 -5.34 7.11
CA PRO A 164 1.34 -5.69 6.87
C PRO A 164 1.88 -6.67 7.91
N ASN A 165 1.56 -6.45 9.18
CA ASN A 165 1.95 -7.32 10.29
C ASN A 165 1.43 -8.75 10.12
N SER A 166 0.14 -8.92 9.80
CA SER A 166 -0.48 -10.23 9.59
C SER A 166 0.07 -10.94 8.35
N LEU A 167 0.35 -10.19 7.27
CA LEU A 167 1.00 -10.72 6.08
C LEU A 167 2.42 -11.21 6.41
N ALA A 168 3.22 -10.40 7.11
CA ALA A 168 4.58 -10.75 7.52
C ALA A 168 4.61 -12.02 8.40
N THR A 169 3.71 -12.12 9.38
CA THR A 169 3.56 -13.32 10.20
C THR A 169 3.24 -14.55 9.34
N LYS A 170 2.26 -14.45 8.43
CA LYS A 170 1.86 -15.59 7.59
C LYS A 170 2.93 -16.03 6.60
N LEU A 171 3.67 -15.09 6.00
CA LEU A 171 4.77 -15.44 5.10
C LEU A 171 5.98 -16.01 5.85
N LYS A 172 6.24 -15.54 7.07
CA LYS A 172 7.23 -16.17 7.96
C LYS A 172 6.85 -17.60 8.31
N GLU A 173 5.58 -17.84 8.69
CA GLU A 173 5.04 -19.17 8.97
C GLU A 173 5.11 -20.09 7.74
N ALA A 174 4.90 -19.54 6.54
CA ALA A 174 5.04 -20.28 5.29
C ALA A 174 6.50 -20.70 4.99
N GLY A 175 7.49 -20.02 5.59
CA GLY A 175 8.89 -20.37 5.51
C GLY A 175 9.51 -20.09 4.14
N THR A 176 10.21 -21.09 3.60
CA THR A 176 10.94 -20.98 2.34
C THR A 176 10.21 -21.63 1.18
N ILE A 177 10.43 -21.09 -0.02
CA ILE A 177 9.82 -21.57 -1.25
C ILE A 177 10.39 -22.96 -1.56
N PRO A 178 9.54 -23.98 -1.78
CA PRO A 178 10.01 -25.31 -2.16
C PRO A 178 10.90 -25.26 -3.41
N GLY A 179 12.05 -25.96 -3.39
CA GLY A 179 12.98 -26.04 -4.52
C GLY A 179 13.93 -24.84 -4.69
N SER A 180 13.83 -23.80 -3.87
CA SER A 180 14.52 -22.51 -4.08
C SER A 180 15.91 -22.36 -3.42
N SER A 181 16.47 -23.40 -2.82
CA SER A 181 17.69 -23.31 -1.99
C SER A 181 17.57 -22.29 -0.83
N GLY A 182 16.39 -22.24 -0.18
CA GLY A 182 16.18 -21.48 1.06
C GLY A 182 15.68 -20.05 0.87
N VAL A 183 15.19 -19.69 -0.33
CA VAL A 183 14.55 -18.39 -0.55
C VAL A 183 13.25 -18.30 0.26
N PRO A 184 13.04 -17.27 1.10
CA PRO A 184 11.81 -17.09 1.86
C PRO A 184 10.65 -16.60 1.00
N PHE A 185 9.41 -16.96 1.35
CA PHE A 185 8.22 -16.43 0.67
C PHE A 185 8.06 -14.91 0.78
N SER A 186 8.72 -14.26 1.75
CA SER A 186 8.75 -12.80 1.90
C SER A 186 9.69 -12.09 0.92
N GLN A 187 10.51 -12.81 0.14
CA GLN A 187 11.43 -12.18 -0.80
C GLN A 187 10.70 -11.30 -1.82
N ASP A 188 11.20 -10.06 -1.98
CA ASP A 188 10.67 -9.02 -2.88
C ASP A 188 9.17 -8.73 -2.66
N VAL A 189 8.67 -8.98 -1.44
CA VAL A 189 7.35 -8.55 -0.99
C VAL A 189 7.47 -7.21 -0.27
N VAL A 190 6.87 -6.19 -0.87
CA VAL A 190 6.84 -4.81 -0.40
C VAL A 190 5.41 -4.46 0.00
N VAL A 191 5.27 -3.54 0.96
CA VAL A 191 4.00 -2.95 1.33
C VAL A 191 4.15 -1.43 1.32
N SER A 192 3.26 -0.73 0.61
CA SER A 192 3.13 0.72 0.74
C SER A 192 2.43 1.02 2.06
N GLN A 193 3.10 1.75 2.95
CA GLN A 193 2.59 2.17 4.25
C GLN A 193 2.13 3.62 4.17
N VAL A 194 1.11 3.97 4.94
CA VAL A 194 0.61 5.36 5.08
C VAL A 194 1.04 6.02 6.38
N VAL A 195 1.92 5.33 7.11
CA VAL A 195 2.58 5.80 8.33
C VAL A 195 4.04 5.37 8.27
N PRO A 196 4.94 6.06 9.00
CA PRO A 196 6.33 5.63 9.09
C PRO A 196 6.48 4.25 9.74
N ASN A 197 7.68 3.67 9.64
CA ASN A 197 7.98 2.40 10.28
C ASN A 197 8.04 2.55 11.81
N TYR A 198 7.10 1.93 12.49
CA TYR A 198 6.98 2.00 13.95
C TYR A 198 8.18 1.38 14.69
N GLN A 199 9.00 0.55 14.03
CA GLN A 199 10.13 -0.14 14.66
C GLN A 199 11.34 0.77 14.86
N ASN A 200 11.63 1.63 13.88
CA ASN A 200 12.92 2.31 13.78
C ASN A 200 12.87 3.75 13.27
N ASP A 201 11.69 4.28 12.91
CA ASP A 201 11.61 5.67 12.47
C ASP A 201 11.90 6.63 13.64
N PRO A 202 12.79 7.63 13.45
CA PRO A 202 13.26 8.50 14.53
C PRO A 202 12.30 9.66 14.85
N SER A 203 11.19 9.80 14.12
CA SER A 203 10.27 10.92 14.29
C SER A 203 9.61 10.94 15.68
N ASP A 204 9.29 12.15 16.14
CA ASP A 204 8.61 12.37 17.42
C ASP A 204 7.26 11.66 17.51
N ILE A 205 6.54 11.51 16.38
CA ILE A 205 5.26 10.78 16.37
C ILE A 205 5.44 9.31 16.69
N VAL A 206 6.48 8.67 16.16
CA VAL A 206 6.79 7.26 16.41
C VAL A 206 7.34 7.06 17.81
N SER A 207 8.21 7.97 18.27
CA SER A 207 8.72 7.96 19.64
C SER A 207 7.58 8.10 20.67
N GLY A 208 6.68 9.06 20.48
CA GLY A 208 5.51 9.26 21.33
C GLY A 208 4.52 8.09 21.28
N TYR A 209 4.33 7.47 20.11
CA TYR A 209 3.54 6.25 19.96
C TYR A 209 4.11 5.10 20.77
N ARG A 210 5.42 4.82 20.65
CA ARG A 210 6.08 3.73 21.38
C ARG A 210 6.01 3.93 22.89
N GLN A 211 6.19 5.17 23.35
CA GLN A 211 6.04 5.51 24.77
C GLN A 211 4.61 5.26 25.26
N ALA A 212 3.60 5.75 24.53
CA ALA A 212 2.20 5.56 24.88
C ALA A 212 1.82 4.07 24.91
N LEU A 213 2.31 3.29 23.94
CA LEU A 213 2.01 1.87 23.84
C LEU A 213 2.67 1.04 24.96
N SER A 214 3.89 1.40 25.39
CA SER A 214 4.59 0.67 26.46
C SER A 214 3.81 0.61 27.78
N ALA A 215 2.95 1.61 28.05
CA ALA A 215 2.09 1.62 29.23
C ALA A 215 0.95 0.59 29.17
N THR A 216 0.67 0.03 27.99
CA THR A 216 -0.45 -0.90 27.76
C THR A 216 0.00 -2.36 27.61
N GLY A 217 1.28 -2.61 27.32
CA GLY A 217 1.79 -3.92 26.97
C GLY A 217 1.36 -4.46 25.60
N ALA A 218 0.64 -3.67 24.79
CA ALA A 218 0.20 -4.07 23.46
C ALA A 218 1.35 -4.11 22.45
N THR A 219 1.25 -5.01 21.47
CA THR A 219 2.25 -5.14 20.39
C THR A 219 2.06 -4.04 19.35
N PRO A 220 3.13 -3.34 18.95
CA PRO A 220 3.02 -2.28 17.94
C PRO A 220 2.77 -2.83 16.54
N THR A 221 1.97 -2.10 15.76
CA THR A 221 1.62 -2.44 14.38
C THR A 221 1.46 -1.16 13.55
N PHE A 222 1.58 -1.26 12.22
CA PHE A 222 1.28 -0.13 11.34
C PHE A 222 -0.15 0.40 11.55
N THR A 223 -1.12 -0.52 11.71
CA THR A 223 -2.53 -0.16 11.96
C THR A 223 -2.73 0.59 13.27
N SER A 224 -2.07 0.16 14.36
CA SER A 224 -2.20 0.86 15.65
C SER A 224 -1.46 2.19 15.67
N LEU A 225 -0.35 2.33 14.92
CA LEU A 225 0.28 3.64 14.69
C LEU A 225 -0.63 4.57 13.87
N GLU A 226 -1.30 4.07 12.82
CA GLU A 226 -2.29 4.85 12.05
C GLU A 226 -3.43 5.34 12.95
N GLY A 227 -3.96 4.47 13.82
CA GLY A 227 -4.96 4.84 14.81
C GLY A 227 -4.46 5.90 15.81
N TYR A 228 -3.21 5.75 16.29
CA TYR A 228 -2.58 6.72 17.18
C TYR A 228 -2.43 8.09 16.51
N ILE A 229 -1.97 8.14 15.27
CA ILE A 229 -1.82 9.39 14.49
C ILE A 229 -3.17 10.05 14.29
N ALA A 230 -4.20 9.28 13.88
CA ALA A 230 -5.55 9.79 13.71
C ALA A 230 -6.10 10.38 15.02
N ALA A 231 -5.89 9.70 16.15
CA ALA A 231 -6.28 10.20 17.46
C ALA A 231 -5.53 11.48 17.85
N ARG A 232 -4.22 11.57 17.58
CA ARG A 232 -3.42 12.79 17.83
C ARG A 232 -3.95 13.98 17.02
N VAL A 233 -4.27 13.78 15.74
CA VAL A 233 -4.88 14.81 14.87
C VAL A 233 -6.24 15.25 15.42
N PHE A 234 -7.09 14.30 15.80
CA PHE A 234 -8.40 14.58 16.35
C PHE A 234 -8.32 15.37 17.68
N VAL A 235 -7.49 14.91 18.62
CA VAL A 235 -7.27 15.59 19.91
C VAL A 235 -6.69 16.99 19.72
N ALA A 236 -5.78 17.18 18.77
CA ALA A 236 -5.26 18.52 18.47
C ALA A 236 -6.37 19.47 17.98
N GLY A 237 -7.28 18.99 17.14
CA GLY A 237 -8.47 19.75 16.74
C GLY A 237 -9.36 20.13 17.93
N LEU A 238 -9.63 19.18 18.84
CA LEU A 238 -10.41 19.46 20.05
C LEU A 238 -9.73 20.48 20.97
N LEU A 239 -8.42 20.37 21.19
CA LEU A 239 -7.65 21.30 22.03
C LEU A 239 -7.54 22.70 21.41
N ALA A 240 -7.53 22.80 20.09
CA ALA A 240 -7.53 24.08 19.37
C ALA A 240 -8.91 24.73 19.37
N HIS A 241 -10.00 23.95 19.47
CA HIS A 241 -11.35 24.45 19.44
C HIS A 241 -11.67 25.36 20.64
N ARG A 242 -12.51 26.36 20.40
CA ARG A 242 -13.06 27.27 21.41
C ARG A 242 -14.54 27.44 21.10
N GLY A 243 -15.40 27.19 22.09
CA GLY A 243 -16.86 27.27 21.92
C GLY A 243 -17.54 25.92 22.15
N GLU A 244 -18.73 25.77 21.57
CA GLU A 244 -19.56 24.57 21.66
C GLU A 244 -19.00 23.44 20.79
N TYR A 245 -18.90 22.23 21.37
CA TYR A 245 -18.48 21.05 20.64
C TYR A 245 -19.65 20.45 19.85
N SER A 246 -19.81 20.89 18.61
CA SER A 246 -20.68 20.27 17.60
C SER A 246 -19.89 19.92 16.33
N PRO A 247 -20.32 18.92 15.53
CA PRO A 247 -19.66 18.61 14.26
C PRO A 247 -19.48 19.84 13.36
N GLU A 248 -20.50 20.69 13.27
CA GLU A 248 -20.51 21.92 12.47
C GLU A 248 -19.46 22.93 12.96
N ALA A 249 -19.36 23.13 14.28
CA ALA A 249 -18.40 24.06 14.88
C ALA A 249 -16.95 23.57 14.75
N LEU A 250 -16.75 22.25 14.73
CA LEU A 250 -15.43 21.64 14.60
C LEU A 250 -14.86 21.75 13.18
N VAL A 251 -15.68 21.72 12.12
CA VAL A 251 -15.19 21.76 10.72
C VAL A 251 -14.20 22.91 10.50
N ALA A 252 -14.60 24.15 10.81
CA ALA A 252 -13.74 25.32 10.62
C ALA A 252 -12.48 25.31 11.49
N THR A 253 -12.49 24.57 12.61
CA THR A 253 -11.31 24.39 13.46
C THR A 253 -10.32 23.43 12.81
N PHE A 254 -10.80 22.29 12.33
CA PHE A 254 -9.95 21.32 11.64
C PHE A 254 -9.37 21.88 10.35
N GLU A 255 -10.15 22.63 9.56
CA GLU A 255 -9.69 23.31 8.34
C GLU A 255 -8.60 24.36 8.56
N ARG A 256 -8.39 24.80 9.81
CA ARG A 256 -7.39 25.80 10.20
C ARG A 256 -6.35 25.22 11.16
N LEU A 257 -6.39 23.92 11.41
CA LEU A 257 -5.46 23.27 12.33
C LEU A 257 -4.05 23.40 11.77
N PRO A 258 -3.10 24.00 12.52
CA PRO A 258 -1.71 24.03 12.09
C PRO A 258 -1.18 22.62 11.89
N ALA A 259 -0.29 22.45 10.91
CA ALA A 259 0.44 21.20 10.73
C ALA A 259 1.12 20.80 12.03
N LEU A 260 0.86 19.59 12.52
CA LEU A 260 1.37 19.15 13.82
C LEU A 260 2.90 18.99 13.87
N GLY A 261 3.58 18.97 12.70
CA GLY A 261 5.04 19.00 12.62
C GLY A 261 5.76 17.77 13.19
N GLN A 262 5.21 16.56 13.01
CA GLN A 262 5.68 15.35 13.73
C GLN A 262 6.27 14.26 12.81
N GLY A 263 6.89 14.62 11.69
CA GLY A 263 7.52 13.64 10.80
C GLY A 263 6.57 12.87 9.88
N LEU A 264 5.33 13.34 9.70
CA LEU A 264 4.33 12.76 8.77
C LEU A 264 4.50 13.23 7.30
N GLY A 265 5.57 13.96 7.01
CA GLY A 265 5.87 14.58 5.71
C GLY A 265 5.57 16.08 5.66
N ALA A 266 6.33 16.79 4.82
CA ALA A 266 6.36 18.26 4.76
C ALA A 266 5.02 18.91 4.35
N SER A 267 4.14 18.18 3.67
CA SER A 267 2.88 18.67 3.10
C SER A 267 1.65 18.30 3.94
N SER A 268 1.82 18.01 5.24
CA SER A 268 0.73 17.52 6.09
C SER A 268 -0.16 18.64 6.63
N GLY A 269 -1.47 18.56 6.43
CA GLY A 269 -2.42 19.53 7.00
C GLY A 269 -3.82 19.47 6.38
N PHE A 270 -4.76 20.19 6.97
CA PHE A 270 -6.09 20.41 6.38
C PHE A 270 -6.23 21.86 5.91
N SER A 271 -7.15 22.08 4.98
CA SER A 271 -7.60 23.40 4.55
C SER A 271 -9.09 23.38 4.19
N THR A 272 -9.68 24.56 3.98
CA THR A 272 -11.08 24.68 3.52
C THR A 272 -11.36 24.00 2.18
N SER A 273 -10.33 23.80 1.35
CA SER A 273 -10.44 23.13 0.05
C SER A 273 -9.90 21.70 0.05
N ASP A 274 -9.33 21.25 1.17
CA ASP A 274 -8.65 19.97 1.23
C ASP A 274 -8.70 19.34 2.62
N HIS A 275 -9.45 18.24 2.73
CA HIS A 275 -9.59 17.45 3.95
C HIS A 275 -8.73 16.17 3.90
N ASN A 276 -7.65 16.15 3.11
CA ASN A 276 -6.66 15.07 3.11
C ASN A 276 -5.37 15.51 3.80
N TYR A 277 -5.10 14.97 4.98
CA TYR A 277 -4.01 15.40 5.84
C TYR A 277 -2.64 15.02 5.26
N SER A 278 -2.35 13.73 5.14
CA SER A 278 -1.07 13.22 4.63
C SER A 278 -1.19 12.75 3.20
N ARG A 279 -0.13 13.00 2.43
CA ARG A 279 0.06 12.56 1.04
C ARG A 279 1.35 11.76 0.90
N THR A 280 1.77 11.16 2.00
CA THR A 280 3.07 10.51 2.14
C THR A 280 2.87 9.00 2.19
N VAL A 281 3.76 8.28 1.51
CA VAL A 281 3.80 6.83 1.44
C VAL A 281 5.22 6.35 1.77
N TRP A 282 5.33 5.37 2.66
CA TRP A 282 6.58 4.71 3.01
C TRP A 282 6.55 3.28 2.49
N GLY A 283 7.48 2.90 1.63
CA GLY A 283 7.62 1.51 1.21
C GLY A 283 8.43 0.72 2.23
N THR A 284 7.90 -0.41 2.69
CA THR A 284 8.65 -1.36 3.52
C THR A 284 8.74 -2.72 2.85
N ALA A 285 9.92 -3.33 2.87
CA ALA A 285 10.14 -4.72 2.45
C ALA A 285 9.95 -5.66 3.65
N LEU A 286 9.26 -6.78 3.45
CA LEU A 286 9.13 -7.81 4.47
C LEU A 286 10.46 -8.57 4.61
N THR A 287 10.88 -8.80 5.84
CA THR A 287 12.09 -9.57 6.13
C THR A 287 11.75 -11.03 6.48
N PRO A 288 12.70 -11.97 6.36
CA PRO A 288 12.43 -13.40 6.59
C PRO A 288 12.03 -13.74 8.04
N ASP A 289 12.45 -12.91 9.00
CA ASP A 289 12.12 -13.02 10.42
C ASP A 289 10.75 -12.41 10.79
N GLY A 290 10.01 -11.89 9.80
CA GLY A 290 8.69 -11.28 9.99
C GLY A 290 8.72 -9.80 10.39
N GLY A 291 9.85 -9.13 10.18
CA GLY A 291 10.02 -7.69 10.36
C GLY A 291 9.86 -6.89 9.07
N PHE A 292 10.24 -5.61 9.13
CA PHE A 292 10.13 -4.66 8.03
C PHE A 292 11.42 -3.84 7.88
N SER A 293 11.94 -3.80 6.66
CA SER A 293 13.02 -2.87 6.29
C SER A 293 12.46 -1.70 5.50
N ASN A 294 12.92 -0.48 5.77
CA ASN A 294 12.54 0.70 5.02
C ASN A 294 13.17 0.66 3.63
N LEU A 295 12.38 0.86 2.59
CA LEU A 295 12.82 0.74 1.20
C LEU A 295 12.76 2.09 0.48
N TYR A 296 11.61 2.77 0.54
CA TYR A 296 11.43 4.06 -0.09
C TYR A 296 10.53 4.99 0.71
N TYR A 297 10.65 6.27 0.42
CA TYR A 297 9.79 7.35 0.85
C TYR A 297 9.27 8.08 -0.39
N TRP A 298 7.97 8.35 -0.45
CA TRP A 298 7.34 9.13 -1.49
C TRP A 298 6.34 10.12 -0.89
N SER A 299 6.27 11.32 -1.46
CA SER A 299 5.23 12.29 -1.12
C SER A 299 4.74 12.96 -2.40
N GLU A 300 3.45 13.27 -2.46
CA GLU A 300 2.84 13.89 -3.64
C GLU A 300 3.62 15.14 -4.09
N GLY A 301 3.90 15.22 -5.39
CA GLY A 301 4.69 16.30 -5.99
C GLY A 301 6.21 16.14 -5.86
N THR A 302 6.70 15.04 -5.27
CA THR A 302 8.15 14.75 -5.17
C THR A 302 8.51 13.43 -5.83
N PRO A 303 9.74 13.29 -6.39
CA PRO A 303 10.24 11.99 -6.82
C PRO A 303 10.36 11.02 -5.65
N ILE A 304 10.15 9.72 -5.92
CA ILE A 304 10.45 8.66 -4.96
C ILE A 304 11.92 8.72 -4.50
N ARG A 305 12.15 8.54 -3.19
CA ARG A 305 13.47 8.50 -2.57
C ARG A 305 13.68 7.13 -1.93
N PHE A 306 14.87 6.56 -2.07
CA PHE A 306 15.21 5.28 -1.45
C PHE A 306 15.96 5.53 -0.14
N PHE A 307 15.71 4.69 0.86
CA PHE A 307 16.54 4.69 2.06
C PHE A 307 17.90 4.04 1.73
N GLU A 308 18.98 4.61 2.27
CA GLU A 308 20.35 4.07 2.16
C GLU A 308 20.55 2.82 3.03
#